data_AF-A0A0F9G1H0-F1
#
_entry.id   AF-A0A0F9G1H0-F1
#
_cell.length_a   1.000
_cell.length_b   1.000
_cell.length_c   1.000
_cell.angle_alpha   90.00
_cell.angle_beta   90.00
_cell.angle_gamma   90.00
#
_symmetry.space_group_name_H-M   'P 1'
#
loop_
_entity.id
_entity.type
_entity.pdbx_description
1 polymer ?
#
loop_
_entity_poly.entity_id
_entity_poly.type
_entity_poly.pdbx_seq_one_letter_code
_entity_poly.pdbx_strand_id
1 'polypeptide(L)'
;MKIINLFLSIIAEYTPKLHQIIETIIKKKSFFEPINIKFSKIFYENEWDCEESVSGGGSSLSQTEVLRRELPELFKKIGAKTLLDVPCGDFNWMRYTNLDLKQYLGGDIVPEIVSQNKKKYENDVRKFKLIDITKMKLPKMDVILCRDCFIDFSFKDIFH
;
A
#
# COMPACT_ATOMS: atom_id res chain seq x y z
N MET A 1 -16.81 -10.16 -11.07
CA MET A 1 -18.15 -9.55 -10.98
C MET A 1 -19.27 -10.31 -11.70
N LYS A 2 -19.13 -10.73 -12.98
CA LYS A 2 -20.26 -11.30 -13.74
C LYS A 2 -20.85 -12.63 -13.21
N ILE A 3 -20.01 -13.53 -12.69
CA ILE A 3 -20.45 -14.88 -12.24
C ILE A 3 -21.25 -14.81 -10.92
N ILE A 4 -20.85 -13.94 -9.99
CA ILE A 4 -21.54 -13.78 -8.71
C ILE A 4 -22.93 -13.21 -8.91
N ASN A 5 -23.08 -12.20 -9.78
CA ASN A 5 -24.38 -11.59 -10.06
C ASN A 5 -25.35 -12.58 -10.73
N LEU A 6 -24.84 -13.43 -11.63
CA LEU A 6 -25.65 -14.48 -12.26
C LEU A 6 -26.10 -15.55 -11.25
N PHE A 7 -25.23 -15.91 -10.30
CA PHE A 7 -25.57 -16.85 -9.24
C PHE A 7 -26.60 -16.28 -8.26
N LEU A 8 -26.47 -15.00 -7.91
CA LEU A 8 -27.43 -14.31 -7.03
C LEU A 8 -28.80 -14.15 -7.68
N SER A 9 -28.88 -13.89 -8.99
CA SER A 9 -30.16 -13.80 -9.70
C SER A 9 -30.89 -15.14 -9.77
N ILE A 10 -30.16 -16.25 -9.97
CA ILE A 10 -30.74 -17.59 -9.92
C ILE A 10 -31.27 -17.89 -8.51
N ILE A 11 -30.49 -17.60 -7.46
CA ILE A 11 -30.96 -17.84 -6.08
C ILE A 11 -32.20 -16.97 -5.76
N ALA A 12 -32.27 -15.74 -6.25
CA ALA A 12 -33.41 -14.85 -6.07
C ALA A 12 -34.70 -15.43 -6.67
N GLU A 13 -34.59 -16.04 -7.84
CA GLU A 13 -35.72 -16.66 -8.56
C GLU A 13 -36.25 -17.90 -7.85
N TYR A 14 -35.37 -18.79 -7.39
CA TYR A 14 -35.78 -20.10 -6.86
C TYR A 14 -35.91 -20.13 -5.32
N THR A 15 -35.24 -19.23 -4.61
CA THR A 15 -35.21 -19.20 -3.14
C THR A 15 -35.10 -17.78 -2.57
N PRO A 16 -36.16 -16.96 -2.62
CA PRO A 16 -36.13 -15.55 -2.20
C PRO A 16 -35.64 -15.32 -0.77
N LYS A 17 -35.96 -16.24 0.15
CA LYS A 17 -35.50 -16.18 1.55
C LYS A 17 -34.00 -16.44 1.69
N LEU A 18 -33.46 -17.35 0.89
CA LEU A 18 -32.01 -17.62 0.82
C LEU A 18 -31.29 -16.45 0.14
N HIS A 19 -31.87 -15.87 -0.91
CA HIS A 19 -31.36 -14.65 -1.52
C HIS A 19 -31.30 -13.49 -0.53
N GLN A 20 -32.36 -13.25 0.24
CA GLN A 20 -32.38 -12.20 1.26
C GLN A 20 -31.35 -12.45 2.37
N ILE A 21 -31.14 -13.70 2.79
CA ILE A 21 -30.09 -14.08 3.74
C ILE A 21 -28.70 -13.83 3.14
N ILE A 22 -28.47 -14.23 1.90
CA ILE A 22 -27.19 -14.03 1.20
C ILE A 22 -26.93 -12.54 0.99
N GLU A 23 -27.90 -11.76 0.53
CA GLU A 23 -27.83 -10.29 0.44
C GLU A 23 -27.54 -9.65 1.79
N THR A 24 -28.17 -10.14 2.87
CA THR A 24 -27.91 -9.65 4.23
C THR A 24 -26.50 -10.01 4.70
N ILE A 25 -26.00 -11.21 4.37
CA ILE A 25 -24.64 -11.66 4.68
C ILE A 25 -23.62 -10.87 3.85
N ILE A 26 -23.90 -10.61 2.57
CA ILE A 26 -23.08 -9.80 1.66
C ILE A 26 -23.04 -8.35 2.13
N LYS A 27 -24.19 -7.75 2.48
CA LYS A 27 -24.25 -6.39 3.07
C LYS A 27 -23.59 -6.30 4.44
N LYS A 28 -23.66 -7.37 5.26
CA LYS A 28 -22.91 -7.44 6.52
C LYS A 28 -21.40 -7.64 6.30
N LYS A 29 -21.00 -8.40 5.28
CA LYS A 29 -19.59 -8.52 4.84
C LYS A 29 -19.06 -7.26 4.18
N SER A 30 -19.91 -6.49 3.49
CA SER A 30 -19.54 -5.21 2.86
C SER A 30 -19.25 -4.10 3.86
N PHE A 31 -19.35 -4.39 5.17
CA PHE A 31 -18.88 -3.49 6.22
C PHE A 31 -17.40 -3.70 6.56
N PHE A 32 -16.76 -4.75 6.05
CA PHE A 32 -15.36 -5.05 6.36
C PHE A 32 -14.65 -5.67 5.15
N GLU A 33 -14.02 -4.82 4.35
CA GLU A 33 -13.01 -5.25 3.39
C GLU A 33 -11.64 -5.24 4.09
N PRO A 34 -10.90 -6.37 4.11
CA PRO A 34 -9.52 -6.39 4.60
C PRO A 34 -8.69 -5.31 3.91
N ILE A 35 -7.88 -4.58 4.67
CA ILE A 35 -7.12 -3.42 4.18
C ILE A 35 -6.23 -3.75 2.96
N ASN A 36 -5.69 -4.96 2.88
CA ASN A 36 -4.93 -5.43 1.72
C ASN A 36 -5.80 -5.55 0.46
N ILE A 37 -7.06 -5.99 0.59
CA ILE A 37 -7.99 -6.09 -0.53
C ILE A 37 -8.37 -4.69 -1.01
N LYS A 38 -8.64 -3.76 -0.08
CA LYS A 38 -8.93 -2.36 -0.39
C LYS A 38 -7.81 -1.73 -1.22
N PHE A 39 -6.57 -1.79 -0.74
CA PHE A 39 -5.45 -1.17 -1.46
C PHE A 39 -5.08 -1.90 -2.77
N SER A 40 -5.22 -3.23 -2.83
CA SER A 40 -5.07 -3.94 -4.11
C SER A 40 -6.11 -3.47 -5.13
N LYS A 41 -7.35 -3.21 -4.71
CA LYS A 41 -8.39 -2.68 -5.60
C LYS A 41 -8.05 -1.28 -6.10
N ILE A 42 -7.68 -0.37 -5.20
CA ILE A 42 -7.24 0.99 -5.54
C ILE A 42 -6.10 0.95 -6.58
N PHE A 43 -5.13 0.04 -6.39
CA PHE A 43 -4.05 -0.19 -7.33
C PHE A 43 -4.54 -0.68 -8.71
N TYR A 44 -5.38 -1.71 -8.76
CA TYR A 44 -5.85 -2.29 -10.03
C TYR A 44 -6.77 -1.37 -10.82
N GLU A 45 -7.60 -0.60 -10.13
CA GLU A 45 -8.52 0.37 -10.73
C GLU A 45 -7.82 1.71 -11.01
N ASN A 46 -6.54 1.86 -10.61
CA ASN A 46 -5.77 3.10 -10.67
C ASN A 46 -6.57 4.29 -10.11
N GLU A 47 -7.24 4.10 -8.97
CA GLU A 47 -8.20 5.10 -8.45
C GLU A 47 -7.53 6.43 -8.07
N TRP A 48 -6.20 6.43 -7.84
CA TRP A 48 -5.44 7.66 -7.63
C TRP A 48 -5.19 8.48 -8.91
N ASP A 49 -5.56 7.94 -10.07
CA ASP A 49 -5.57 8.60 -11.39
C ASP A 49 -4.30 9.44 -11.68
N CYS A 50 -3.14 8.79 -11.57
CA CYS A 50 -1.87 9.43 -11.81
C CYS A 50 -1.08 8.66 -12.87
N GLU A 51 -0.71 9.35 -13.95
CA GLU A 51 0.07 8.74 -15.04
C GLU A 51 1.52 8.43 -14.63
N GLU A 52 2.09 9.23 -13.73
CA GLU A 52 3.50 9.09 -13.33
C GLU A 52 3.71 7.97 -12.30
N SER A 53 2.79 7.83 -11.34
CA SER A 53 2.92 6.90 -10.23
C SER A 53 1.59 6.27 -9.89
N VAL A 54 1.57 4.93 -9.85
CA VAL A 54 0.40 4.15 -9.41
C VAL A 54 0.17 4.25 -7.89
N SER A 55 1.01 5.00 -7.19
CA SER A 55 0.86 5.39 -5.78
C SER A 55 0.39 6.84 -5.61
N GLY A 56 -0.20 7.41 -6.68
CA GLY A 56 -0.87 8.71 -6.69
C GLY A 56 0.05 9.92 -6.82
N GLY A 57 -0.57 11.08 -7.06
CA GLY A 57 0.14 12.33 -7.35
C GLY A 57 1.10 12.81 -6.26
N GLY A 58 0.86 12.45 -4.99
CA GLY A 58 1.80 12.73 -3.88
C GLY A 58 3.16 12.05 -4.04
N SER A 59 3.23 11.00 -4.86
CA SER A 59 4.45 10.25 -5.18
C SER A 59 5.16 10.75 -6.44
N SER A 60 4.71 11.87 -7.02
CA SER A 60 5.32 12.45 -8.22
C SER A 60 6.66 13.12 -7.93
N LEU A 61 7.51 13.21 -8.95
CA LEU A 61 8.83 13.87 -8.84
C LEU A 61 8.73 15.35 -8.48
N SER A 62 7.64 16.02 -8.91
CA SER A 62 7.40 17.43 -8.60
C SER A 62 6.97 17.61 -7.14
N GLN A 63 6.03 16.80 -6.64
CA GLN A 63 5.57 16.88 -5.25
C GLN A 63 6.65 16.50 -4.24
N THR A 64 7.58 15.62 -4.65
CA THR A 64 8.63 15.10 -3.76
C THR A 64 9.97 15.81 -3.89
N GLU A 65 10.09 16.87 -4.70
CA GLU A 65 11.36 17.58 -4.95
C GLU A 65 12.08 17.98 -3.65
N VAL A 66 11.37 18.65 -2.74
CA VAL A 66 11.93 19.08 -1.45
C VAL A 66 12.36 17.88 -0.62
N LEU A 67 11.55 16.82 -0.56
CA LEU A 67 11.90 15.61 0.19
C LEU A 67 13.17 14.97 -0.35
N ARG A 68 13.31 14.86 -1.67
CA ARG A 68 14.48 14.29 -2.32
C ARG A 68 15.76 15.08 -2.04
N ARG A 69 15.64 16.39 -1.83
CA ARG A 69 16.75 17.28 -1.47
C ARG A 69 17.11 17.19 0.02
N GLU A 70 16.12 17.21 0.90
CA GLU A 70 16.36 17.37 2.35
C GLU A 70 16.58 16.03 3.08
N LEU A 71 15.97 14.93 2.63
CA LEU A 71 16.10 13.63 3.31
C LEU A 71 17.55 13.11 3.39
N PRO A 72 18.38 13.16 2.34
CA PRO A 72 19.78 12.73 2.44
C PRO A 72 20.56 13.49 3.52
N GLU A 73 20.40 14.82 3.56
CA GLU A 73 21.08 15.66 4.55
C GLU A 73 20.59 15.40 5.97
N LEU A 74 19.29 15.19 6.15
CA LEU A 74 18.72 14.79 7.44
C LEU A 74 19.30 13.45 7.91
N PHE A 75 19.32 12.45 7.03
CA PHE A 75 19.79 11.10 7.36
C PHE A 75 21.27 11.09 7.71
N LYS A 76 22.07 11.89 7.00
CA LYS A 76 23.48 12.10 7.32
C LYS A 76 23.67 12.73 8.70
N LYS A 77 22.88 13.75 9.05
CA LYS A 77 22.95 14.45 10.35
C LYS A 77 22.63 13.53 11.53
N ILE A 78 21.63 12.66 11.38
CA ILE A 78 21.25 11.71 12.44
C ILE A 78 22.07 10.41 12.40
N GLY A 79 22.97 10.26 11.41
CA GLY A 79 23.80 9.08 11.24
C GLY A 79 23.04 7.81 10.83
N ALA A 80 21.86 7.96 10.21
CA ALA A 80 21.05 6.83 9.79
C ALA A 80 21.78 5.97 8.76
N LYS A 81 21.72 4.65 8.94
CA LYS A 81 22.29 3.65 8.02
C LYS A 81 21.25 2.70 7.47
N THR A 82 20.08 2.62 8.09
CA THR A 82 18.99 1.73 7.72
C THR A 82 17.65 2.47 7.69
N LEU A 83 16.88 2.28 6.62
CA LEU A 83 15.54 2.86 6.44
C LEU A 83 14.50 1.75 6.26
N LEU A 84 13.39 1.85 6.99
CA LEU A 84 12.12 1.23 6.65
C LEU A 84 11.21 2.27 5.99
N ASP A 85 10.82 2.07 4.74
CA ASP A 85 9.87 2.93 4.02
C ASP A 85 8.53 2.19 3.88
N VAL A 86 7.48 2.66 4.58
CA VAL A 86 6.19 1.96 4.69
C VAL A 86 5.01 2.96 4.76
N PRO A 87 4.07 2.94 3.79
CA PRO A 87 4.11 2.20 2.54
C PRO A 87 5.16 2.79 1.61
N CYS A 88 5.92 1.95 0.90
CA CYS A 88 6.91 2.41 -0.07
C CYS A 88 6.32 2.74 -1.45
N GLY A 89 5.08 2.32 -1.72
CA GLY A 89 4.45 2.47 -3.02
C GLY A 89 5.26 1.84 -4.16
N ASP A 90 5.08 2.34 -5.37
CA ASP A 90 5.80 1.92 -6.59
C ASP A 90 7.27 2.37 -6.66
N PHE A 91 7.80 2.92 -5.57
CA PHE A 91 9.17 3.39 -5.46
C PHE A 91 9.55 4.48 -6.49
N ASN A 92 8.55 5.20 -7.04
CA ASN A 92 8.75 6.14 -8.16
C ASN A 92 9.75 7.26 -7.84
N TRP A 93 9.54 8.01 -6.76
CA TRP A 93 10.43 9.13 -6.42
C TRP A 93 11.65 8.68 -5.61
N MET A 94 11.49 7.67 -4.75
CA MET A 94 12.54 7.19 -3.86
C MET A 94 13.71 6.57 -4.64
N ARG A 95 13.48 6.01 -5.83
CA ARG A 95 14.57 5.53 -6.72
C ARG A 95 15.53 6.63 -7.18
N TYR A 96 15.09 7.90 -7.17
CA TYR A 96 15.89 9.07 -7.50
C TYR A 96 16.46 9.79 -6.26
N THR A 97 16.30 9.19 -5.07
CA THR A 97 16.77 9.78 -3.81
C THR A 97 18.03 9.04 -3.37
N ASN A 98 19.17 9.73 -3.39
CA ASN A 98 20.43 9.14 -2.94
C ASN A 98 20.58 9.29 -1.42
N LEU A 99 20.20 8.25 -0.67
CA LEU A 99 20.22 8.29 0.79
C LEU A 99 21.52 7.78 1.43
N ASP A 100 22.46 7.22 0.66
CA ASP A 100 23.72 6.64 1.15
C ASP A 100 23.55 5.67 2.35
N LEU A 101 22.52 4.81 2.25
CA LEU A 101 22.15 3.84 3.27
C LEU A 101 22.91 2.52 3.09
N LYS A 102 23.17 1.82 4.19
CA LYS A 102 23.60 0.41 4.17
C LYS A 102 22.45 -0.54 3.85
N GLN A 103 21.23 -0.17 4.25
CA GLN A 103 20.04 -0.96 3.99
C GLN A 103 18.82 -0.08 3.77
N TYR A 104 18.06 -0.41 2.74
CA TYR A 104 16.74 0.12 2.49
C TYR A 104 15.75 -1.05 2.47
N LEU A 105 14.69 -0.97 3.26
CA LEU A 105 13.59 -1.91 3.24
C LEU A 105 12.29 -1.17 2.89
N GLY A 106 11.80 -1.37 1.67
CA GLY A 106 10.48 -0.92 1.28
C GLY A 106 9.43 -1.96 1.69
N GLY A 107 8.37 -1.52 2.34
CA GLY A 107 7.22 -2.36 2.65
C GLY A 107 5.95 -1.79 2.03
N ASP A 108 5.16 -2.64 1.40
CA ASP A 108 3.82 -2.27 0.94
C ASP A 108 2.85 -3.41 1.22
N ILE A 109 1.57 -3.09 1.36
CA ILE A 109 0.52 -4.07 1.61
C ILE A 109 -0.01 -4.70 0.32
N VAL A 110 0.25 -4.07 -0.83
CA VAL A 110 -0.16 -4.55 -2.16
C VAL A 110 0.90 -5.50 -2.73
N PRO A 111 0.61 -6.81 -2.87
CA PRO A 111 1.57 -7.81 -3.34
C PRO A 111 2.16 -7.51 -4.72
N GLU A 112 1.37 -6.92 -5.62
CA GLU A 112 1.78 -6.57 -6.97
C GLU A 112 2.84 -5.48 -6.98
N ILE A 113 2.67 -4.44 -6.16
CA ILE A 113 3.66 -3.36 -5.99
C ILE A 113 4.97 -3.96 -5.49
N VAL A 114 4.92 -4.79 -4.45
CA VAL A 114 6.12 -5.44 -3.89
C VAL A 114 6.81 -6.29 -4.95
N SER A 115 6.06 -7.13 -5.67
CA SER A 115 6.61 -8.00 -6.71
C SER A 115 7.28 -7.20 -7.84
N GLN A 116 6.64 -6.12 -8.30
CA GLN A 116 7.20 -5.24 -9.33
C GLN A 116 8.47 -4.53 -8.85
N ASN A 117 8.45 -4.00 -7.63
CA ASN A 117 9.62 -3.32 -7.06
C ASN A 117 10.78 -4.28 -6.87
N LYS A 118 10.52 -5.52 -6.41
CA LYS A 118 11.55 -6.57 -6.34
C LYS A 118 12.21 -6.80 -7.69
N LYS A 119 11.38 -6.97 -8.73
CA LYS A 119 11.86 -7.23 -10.09
C LYS A 119 12.66 -6.06 -10.68
N LYS A 120 12.24 -4.81 -10.41
CA LYS A 120 12.81 -3.61 -11.04
C LYS A 120 13.98 -3.00 -10.27
N TYR A 121 13.96 -3.09 -8.94
CA TYR A 121 14.78 -2.23 -8.08
C TYR A 121 15.52 -2.94 -6.94
N GLU A 122 15.29 -4.24 -6.71
CA GLU A 122 15.99 -4.97 -5.65
C GLU A 122 17.49 -5.11 -5.97
N ASN A 123 18.33 -4.94 -4.96
CA ASN A 123 19.77 -5.20 -5.03
C ASN A 123 20.30 -5.56 -3.63
N ASP A 124 21.62 -5.47 -3.42
CA ASP A 124 22.24 -5.81 -2.14
C ASP A 124 21.85 -4.84 -1.01
N VAL A 125 21.53 -3.59 -1.35
CA VAL A 125 21.15 -2.53 -0.40
C VAL A 125 19.64 -2.42 -0.25
N ARG A 126 18.90 -2.53 -1.36
CA ARG A 126 17.45 -2.30 -1.44
C ARG A 126 16.72 -3.63 -1.43
N LYS A 127 15.83 -3.83 -0.46
CA LYS A 127 14.92 -4.97 -0.34
C LYS A 127 13.48 -4.50 -0.29
N PHE A 128 12.56 -5.34 -0.78
CA PHE A 128 11.13 -5.07 -0.71
C PHE A 128 10.40 -6.23 -0.03
N LYS A 129 9.38 -5.94 0.77
CA LYS A 129 8.62 -6.97 1.50
C LYS A 129 7.13 -6.63 1.56
N LEU A 130 6.29 -7.65 1.54
CA LEU A 130 4.88 -7.50 1.86
C LEU A 130 4.77 -7.17 3.35
N ILE A 131 4.34 -5.95 3.67
CA ILE A 131 4.21 -5.45 5.03
C ILE A 131 2.82 -4.85 5.19
N ASP A 132 2.09 -5.38 6.16
CA ASP A 132 0.88 -4.79 6.68
C ASP A 132 1.24 -4.01 7.95
N ILE A 133 1.28 -2.67 7.87
CA ILE A 133 1.70 -1.80 8.96
C ILE A 133 0.73 -1.83 10.15
N THR A 134 -0.52 -2.28 9.95
CA THR A 134 -1.51 -2.46 11.03
C THR A 134 -1.18 -3.64 11.94
N LYS A 135 -0.27 -4.54 11.51
CA LYS A 135 0.08 -5.74 12.26
C LYS A 135 1.38 -5.55 13.02
N MET A 136 1.37 -5.92 14.31
CA MET A 136 2.51 -5.72 15.20
C MET A 136 3.70 -6.64 14.87
N LYS A 137 4.77 -6.02 14.32
CA LYS A 137 6.22 -6.18 14.59
C LYS A 137 6.99 -5.73 13.34
N LEU A 138 7.32 -4.44 13.30
CA LEU A 138 8.20 -3.91 12.27
C LEU A 138 9.68 -4.23 12.63
N PRO A 139 10.55 -4.46 11.63
CA PRO A 139 11.96 -4.65 11.88
C PRO A 139 12.55 -3.37 12.50
N LYS A 140 13.52 -3.54 13.40
CA LYS A 140 14.28 -2.42 13.96
C LYS A 140 15.16 -1.83 12.86
N MET A 141 14.92 -0.57 12.52
CA MET A 141 15.73 0.25 11.61
C MET A 141 16.04 1.59 12.30
N ASP A 142 17.03 2.33 11.79
CA ASP A 142 17.40 3.64 12.33
C ASP A 142 16.29 4.66 12.09
N VAL A 143 15.62 4.57 10.93
CA VAL A 143 14.50 5.44 10.53
C VAL A 143 13.35 4.60 10.00
N ILE A 144 12.13 5.02 10.34
CA ILE A 144 10.90 4.60 9.68
C ILE A 144 10.31 5.83 8.99
N LEU A 145 10.20 5.80 7.66
CA LEU A 145 9.46 6.79 6.88
C LEU A 145 8.05 6.23 6.63
N CYS A 146 7.05 6.96 7.12
CA CYS A 146 5.64 6.67 6.90
C CYS A 146 4.95 7.96 6.46
N ARG A 147 4.70 8.08 5.16
CA ARG A 147 4.16 9.28 4.50
C ARG A 147 2.89 8.90 3.73
N ASP A 148 1.89 9.79 3.75
CA ASP A 148 0.63 9.64 3.02
C ASP A 148 -0.05 8.27 3.20
N CYS A 149 0.22 7.62 4.34
CA CYS A 149 -0.29 6.29 4.67
C CYS A 149 -1.69 6.39 5.29
N PHE A 150 -1.80 7.12 6.41
CA PHE A 150 -2.98 7.07 7.26
C PHE A 150 -4.18 7.86 6.73
N ILE A 151 -3.98 8.68 5.69
CA ILE A 151 -5.08 9.42 5.05
C ILE A 151 -6.09 8.50 4.36
N ASP A 152 -5.66 7.29 3.96
CA ASP A 152 -6.49 6.29 3.32
C ASP A 152 -7.02 5.22 4.30
N PHE A 153 -6.70 5.35 5.59
CA PHE A 153 -7.11 4.42 6.64
C PHE A 153 -8.43 4.88 7.25
N SER A 154 -9.29 3.95 7.63
CA SER A 154 -10.43 4.29 8.48
C SER A 154 -9.93 4.58 9.91
N PHE A 155 -10.67 5.37 10.69
CA PHE A 155 -10.33 5.60 12.11
C PHE A 155 -10.11 4.29 12.89
N LYS A 156 -10.84 3.24 12.53
CA LYS A 156 -10.72 1.93 13.16
C LYS A 156 -9.38 1.26 12.82
N ASP A 157 -8.85 1.42 11.61
CA ASP A 157 -7.54 0.89 11.22
C ASP A 157 -6.36 1.58 11.94
N ILE A 158 -6.58 2.79 12.48
CA ILE A 158 -5.57 3.58 13.21
C ILE A 158 -5.54 3.25 14.72
N PHE A 159 -6.72 3.08 15.33
CA PHE A 159 -6.85 2.92 16.80
C PHE A 159 -7.03 1.46 17.25
N HIS A 160 -6.71 0.50 16.38
CA HIS A 160 -6.90 -0.92 16.64
C HIS A 160 -5.92 -1.52 17.64
#